data_AF-A0A377N9V6-F1
#
_entry.id   AF-A0A377N9V6-F1
#
_cell.length_a   1.000
_cell.length_b   1.000
_cell.length_c   1.000
_cell.angle_alpha   90.00
_cell.angle_beta   90.00
_cell.angle_gamma   90.00
#
_symmetry.space_group_name_H-M   'P 1'
#
loop_
_entity.id
_entity.type
_entity.pdbx_description
1 polymer ?
#
loop_
_entity_poly.entity_id
_entity_poly.type
_entity_poly.pdbx_seq_one_letter_code
_entity_poly.pdbx_strand_id
1 'polypeptide(L)'
;MSYGSQSTKITDDGRTQSSAGSTVGSTQGNVNLSAGDGLRVKGSDVLAGKNLNLMGKEVNILAADNQSVQTHTVEQKQIGLTLALSGAVGSAINSAVSSANEASTASSGRLAALDGIKSALGGVQAYQASQLGEAQGEDQQNLFGINLSYGSQSSKSEQTQTNSQSQDSTLTAGSNLNIRATDTDINVQGSQLQAGKDIGLMANRDVNLISATNTSVLDGKNESHGGSVGVA
;
A
#
# COMPACT_ATOMS: atom_id res chain seq x y z
N MET A 1 2.83 31.19 19.95
CA MET A 1 1.43 30.69 20.00
C MET A 1 0.99 30.37 18.59
N SER A 2 0.42 29.20 18.33
CA SER A 2 -0.09 28.85 16.99
C SER A 2 -1.55 28.40 17.06
N TYR A 3 -2.38 28.89 16.15
CA TYR A 3 -3.78 28.50 15.99
C TYR A 3 -4.02 28.05 14.55
N GLY A 4 -4.69 26.93 14.34
CA GLY A 4 -4.90 26.38 13.00
C GLY A 4 -6.03 25.37 12.90
N SER A 5 -6.44 25.09 11.66
CA SER A 5 -7.44 24.08 11.32
C SER A 5 -6.81 23.01 10.43
N GLN A 6 -7.16 21.75 10.69
CA GLN A 6 -6.73 20.60 9.90
C GLN A 6 -7.95 19.84 9.41
N SER A 7 -7.92 19.43 8.15
CA SER A 7 -8.92 18.57 7.53
C SER A 7 -8.24 17.41 6.81
N THR A 8 -8.80 16.22 6.98
CA THR A 8 -8.38 14.99 6.30
C THR A 8 -9.59 14.39 5.60
N LYS A 9 -9.46 14.07 4.31
CA LYS A 9 -10.47 13.38 3.52
C LYS A 9 -9.87 12.10 2.96
N ILE A 10 -10.58 10.99 3.15
CA ILE A 10 -10.22 9.68 2.63
C ILE A 10 -11.31 9.26 1.64
N THR A 11 -10.90 8.78 0.46
CA THR A 11 -11.80 8.26 -0.57
C THR A 11 -11.30 6.91 -1.04
N ASP A 12 -12.18 5.92 -1.00
CA ASP A 12 -11.94 4.57 -1.52
C ASP A 12 -12.88 4.32 -2.70
N ASP A 13 -12.31 4.04 -3.87
CA ASP A 13 -13.04 3.62 -5.06
C ASP A 13 -12.61 2.20 -5.43
N GLY A 14 -13.58 1.33 -5.72
CA GLY A 14 -13.35 -0.08 -6.00
C GLY A 14 -14.17 -0.54 -7.21
N ARG A 15 -13.51 -1.20 -8.15
CA ARG A 15 -14.15 -1.80 -9.32
C ARG A 15 -13.66 -3.24 -9.50
N THR A 16 -14.59 -4.17 -9.51
CA THR A 16 -14.32 -5.60 -9.75
C THR A 16 -15.02 -6.06 -11.02
N GLN A 17 -14.30 -6.80 -11.85
CA GLN A 17 -14.82 -7.55 -12.98
C GLN A 17 -14.54 -9.03 -12.73
N SER A 18 -15.59 -9.83 -12.69
CA SER A 18 -15.50 -11.27 -12.51
C SER A 18 -16.15 -12.01 -13.67
N SER A 19 -15.59 -13.18 -13.94
CA SER A 19 -16.08 -14.13 -14.91
C SER A 19 -17.03 -15.12 -14.23
N ALA A 20 -18.15 -15.40 -14.89
CA ALA A 20 -19.12 -16.40 -14.44
C ALA A 20 -18.75 -17.76 -15.02
N GLY A 21 -18.46 -18.71 -14.13
CA GLY A 21 -18.23 -20.10 -14.49
C GLY A 21 -19.50 -20.93 -14.51
N SER A 22 -19.48 -22.06 -15.21
CA SER A 22 -20.51 -23.09 -15.16
C SER A 22 -19.93 -24.42 -14.70
N THR A 23 -20.76 -25.28 -14.13
CA THR A 23 -20.39 -26.66 -13.80
C THR A 23 -21.21 -27.63 -14.62
N VAL A 24 -20.54 -28.50 -15.37
CA VAL A 24 -21.17 -29.58 -16.14
C VAL A 24 -20.64 -30.91 -15.62
N GLY A 25 -21.50 -31.83 -15.19
CA GLY A 25 -20.97 -33.09 -14.69
C GLY A 25 -21.94 -34.22 -14.41
N SER A 26 -21.33 -35.37 -14.13
CA SER A 26 -21.99 -36.58 -13.65
C SER A 26 -21.23 -37.09 -12.43
N THR A 27 -21.92 -37.41 -11.35
CA THR A 27 -21.28 -37.87 -10.09
C THR A 27 -20.87 -39.34 -10.12
N GLN A 28 -21.51 -40.17 -10.95
CA GLN A 28 -21.30 -41.63 -11.01
C GLN A 28 -21.06 -42.15 -12.42
N GLY A 29 -21.25 -41.30 -13.44
CA GLY A 29 -21.22 -41.65 -14.84
C GLY A 29 -20.05 -41.03 -15.59
N ASN A 30 -20.06 -41.27 -16.90
CA ASN A 30 -19.17 -40.59 -17.83
C ASN A 30 -19.78 -39.24 -18.22
N VAL A 31 -18.92 -38.34 -18.67
CA VAL A 31 -19.33 -37.10 -19.35
C VAL A 31 -18.68 -37.09 -20.72
N ASN A 32 -19.47 -36.83 -21.76
CA ASN A 32 -18.99 -36.74 -23.14
C ASN A 32 -19.38 -35.35 -23.69
N LEU A 33 -18.38 -34.52 -23.97
CA LEU A 33 -18.57 -33.24 -24.66
C LEU A 33 -18.08 -33.39 -26.09
N SER A 34 -18.97 -33.16 -27.06
CA SER A 34 -18.66 -33.23 -28.47
C SER A 34 -19.10 -31.95 -29.16
N ALA A 35 -18.19 -31.32 -29.88
CA ALA A 35 -18.45 -30.17 -30.73
C ALA A 35 -18.10 -30.53 -32.19
N GLY A 36 -18.93 -30.11 -33.14
CA GLY A 36 -18.65 -30.29 -34.57
C GLY A 36 -17.47 -29.44 -35.06
N ASP A 37 -17.17 -28.35 -34.35
CA ASP A 37 -16.05 -27.45 -34.59
C ASP A 37 -15.17 -27.37 -33.33
N GLY A 38 -14.85 -26.17 -32.83
CA GLY A 38 -14.07 -26.00 -31.61
C GLY A 38 -14.89 -26.27 -30.34
N LEU A 39 -14.34 -27.06 -29.42
CA LEU A 39 -14.85 -27.20 -28.06
C LEU A 39 -14.13 -26.21 -27.14
N ARG A 40 -14.86 -25.32 -26.45
CA ARG A 40 -14.26 -24.35 -25.51
C ARG A 40 -14.85 -24.48 -24.11
N VAL A 41 -13.99 -24.67 -23.11
CA VAL A 41 -14.30 -24.58 -21.69
C VAL A 41 -13.50 -23.42 -21.13
N LYS A 42 -14.16 -22.39 -20.58
CA LYS A 42 -13.48 -21.19 -20.07
C LYS A 42 -14.00 -20.80 -18.69
N GLY A 43 -13.09 -20.62 -17.72
CA GLY A 43 -13.40 -20.39 -16.30
C GLY A 43 -14.51 -21.29 -15.75
N SER A 44 -14.55 -22.55 -16.19
CA SER A 44 -15.67 -23.47 -15.94
C SER A 44 -15.18 -24.85 -15.53
N ASP A 45 -16.04 -25.58 -14.82
CA ASP A 45 -15.73 -26.90 -14.29
C ASP A 45 -16.48 -27.99 -15.05
N VAL A 46 -15.76 -29.06 -15.39
CA VAL A 46 -16.33 -30.26 -15.99
C VAL A 46 -15.94 -31.48 -15.17
N LEU A 47 -16.92 -32.20 -14.63
CA LEU A 47 -16.70 -33.31 -13.69
C LEU A 47 -17.36 -34.60 -14.18
N ALA A 48 -16.59 -35.68 -14.28
CA ALA A 48 -17.13 -37.03 -14.48
C ALA A 48 -16.73 -37.95 -13.33
N GLY A 49 -17.69 -38.65 -12.73
CA GLY A 49 -17.43 -39.68 -11.71
C GLY A 49 -16.69 -40.89 -12.27
N LYS A 50 -16.73 -41.11 -13.59
CA LYS A 50 -15.96 -42.11 -14.32
C LYS A 50 -15.07 -41.43 -15.36
N ASN A 51 -15.35 -41.61 -16.64
CA ASN A 51 -14.51 -41.08 -17.71
C ASN A 51 -15.05 -39.73 -18.21
N LEU A 52 -14.15 -38.81 -18.49
CA LEU A 52 -14.46 -37.53 -19.12
C LEU A 52 -13.86 -37.55 -20.54
N ASN A 53 -14.72 -37.43 -21.55
CA ASN A 53 -14.29 -37.43 -22.95
C ASN A 53 -14.66 -36.09 -23.60
N LEU A 54 -13.67 -35.42 -24.17
CA LEU A 54 -13.82 -34.16 -24.89
C LEU A 54 -13.40 -34.36 -26.35
N MET A 55 -14.24 -33.92 -27.28
CA MET A 55 -13.97 -34.00 -28.71
C MET A 55 -14.40 -32.73 -29.44
N GLY A 56 -13.53 -32.26 -30.32
CA GLY A 56 -13.79 -31.18 -31.27
C GLY A 56 -12.71 -31.15 -32.35
N LYS A 57 -12.86 -30.30 -33.37
CA LYS A 57 -11.80 -30.00 -34.34
C LYS A 57 -10.61 -29.31 -33.68
N GLU A 58 -10.90 -28.49 -32.67
CA GLU A 58 -9.96 -27.86 -31.74
C GLU A 58 -10.53 -28.01 -30.33
N VAL A 59 -9.69 -28.16 -29.31
CA VAL A 59 -10.15 -28.16 -27.92
C VAL A 59 -9.41 -27.10 -27.11
N ASN A 60 -10.15 -26.15 -26.54
CA ASN A 60 -9.64 -25.01 -25.78
C ASN A 60 -10.14 -25.06 -24.33
N ILE A 61 -9.23 -25.28 -23.38
CA ILE A 61 -9.49 -25.29 -21.95
C ILE A 61 -8.75 -24.09 -21.34
N LEU A 62 -9.48 -23.03 -21.03
CA LEU A 62 -8.89 -21.71 -20.79
C LEU A 62 -9.29 -21.18 -19.41
N ALA A 63 -8.38 -20.50 -18.73
CA ALA A 63 -8.77 -19.65 -17.62
C ALA A 63 -9.62 -18.48 -18.14
N ALA A 64 -10.59 -18.07 -17.33
CA ALA A 64 -11.16 -16.74 -17.44
C ALA A 64 -10.29 -15.72 -16.70
N ASP A 65 -10.49 -14.44 -16.96
CA ASP A 65 -9.73 -13.37 -16.32
C ASP A 65 -10.66 -12.57 -15.41
N ASN A 66 -10.19 -12.31 -14.20
CA ASN A 66 -10.86 -11.49 -13.20
C ASN A 66 -9.95 -10.31 -12.86
N GLN A 67 -10.51 -9.11 -12.85
CA GLN A 67 -9.75 -7.90 -12.55
C GLN A 67 -10.38 -7.17 -11.36
N SER A 68 -9.55 -6.66 -10.46
CA SER A 68 -9.96 -5.78 -9.38
C SER A 68 -9.05 -4.56 -9.35
N VAL A 69 -9.66 -3.37 -9.35
CA VAL A 69 -8.97 -2.08 -9.23
C VAL A 69 -9.48 -1.40 -7.98
N GLN A 70 -8.57 -1.01 -7.09
CA GLN A 70 -8.88 -0.26 -5.89
C GLN A 70 -8.03 0.99 -5.84
N THR A 71 -8.66 2.15 -5.70
CA THR A 71 -7.97 3.44 -5.57
C THR A 71 -8.25 4.02 -4.19
N HIS A 72 -7.18 4.21 -3.41
CA HIS A 72 -7.19 4.83 -2.10
C HIS A 72 -6.61 6.24 -2.20
N THR A 73 -7.39 7.24 -1.84
CA THR A 73 -7.00 8.66 -1.90
C THR A 73 -7.05 9.29 -0.53
N VAL A 74 -5.96 9.91 -0.09
CA VAL A 74 -5.85 10.68 1.15
C VAL A 74 -5.51 12.12 0.82
N GLU A 75 -6.42 13.04 1.13
CA GLU A 75 -6.22 14.48 1.01
C GLU A 75 -6.12 15.10 2.41
N GLN A 76 -5.07 15.87 2.67
CA GLN A 76 -4.89 16.62 3.91
C GLN A 76 -4.76 18.11 3.61
N LYS A 77 -5.42 18.94 4.39
CA LYS A 77 -5.30 20.40 4.34
C LYS A 77 -5.05 20.93 5.74
N GLN A 78 -4.01 21.74 5.90
CA GLN A 78 -3.69 22.38 7.17
C GLN A 78 -3.50 23.88 6.93
N ILE A 79 -4.14 24.69 7.77
CA ILE A 79 -4.05 26.14 7.75
C ILE A 79 -3.68 26.58 9.16
N GLY A 80 -2.67 27.44 9.31
CA GLY A 80 -2.18 27.86 10.62
C GLY A 80 -1.67 29.29 10.65
N LEU A 81 -1.97 29.98 11.75
CA LEU A 81 -1.40 31.24 12.19
C LEU A 81 -0.34 30.96 13.27
N THR A 82 0.88 31.42 13.07
CA THR A 82 1.99 31.26 14.01
C THR A 82 2.46 32.64 14.48
N LEU A 83 2.38 32.86 15.79
CA LEU A 83 2.94 34.02 16.48
C LEU A 83 4.23 33.59 17.20
N ALA A 84 5.38 34.09 16.75
CA ALA A 84 6.69 33.81 17.31
C ALA A 84 7.36 35.10 17.81
N LEU A 85 7.91 35.06 19.01
CA LEU A 85 8.72 36.14 19.56
C LEU A 85 10.17 35.87 19.17
N SER A 86 10.73 36.64 18.24
CA SER A 86 12.14 36.53 17.88
C SER A 86 12.96 37.44 18.80
N GLY A 87 13.81 36.84 19.62
CA GLY A 87 14.85 37.53 20.37
C GLY A 87 16.21 36.90 20.04
N ALA A 88 17.26 37.73 19.94
CA ALA A 88 18.62 37.24 19.93
C ALA A 88 18.88 36.52 21.26
N VAL A 89 19.29 35.25 21.19
CA VAL A 89 19.62 34.46 22.38
C VAL A 89 20.96 34.96 22.93
N GLY A 90 20.91 35.96 23.80
CA GLY A 90 21.87 36.07 24.89
C GLY A 90 21.49 35.01 25.92
N SER A 91 22.42 34.13 26.28
CA SER A 91 22.21 33.06 27.23
C SER A 91 21.67 33.55 28.59
N ALA A 92 20.37 33.33 28.83
CA ALA A 92 19.79 33.25 30.17
C ALA A 92 18.46 32.50 30.10
N ILE A 93 18.51 31.17 29.97
CA ILE A 93 17.38 30.35 30.43
C ILE A 93 17.39 30.46 31.95
N ASN A 94 16.58 31.36 32.50
CA ASN A 94 16.29 31.35 33.92
C ASN A 94 15.35 30.17 34.19
N SER A 95 15.95 29.03 34.53
CA SER A 95 15.28 27.93 35.21
C SER A 95 14.65 28.45 36.49
N ALA A 96 13.41 28.89 36.42
CA ALA A 96 12.61 29.23 37.59
C ALA A 96 11.17 28.75 37.40
N VAL A 97 11.01 27.46 37.13
CA VAL A 97 9.76 26.77 37.42
C VAL A 97 10.12 25.39 38.01
N SER A 98 9.71 25.21 39.27
CA SER A 98 9.65 23.94 40.02
C SER A 98 10.91 23.41 40.72
N SER A 99 11.47 24.18 41.67
CA SER A 99 12.29 23.61 42.77
C SER A 99 11.88 24.13 44.15
N ALA A 100 10.58 24.33 44.36
CA ALA A 100 10.06 24.82 45.64
C ALA A 100 8.84 24.04 46.15
N ASN A 101 8.67 22.76 45.76
CA ASN A 101 7.53 21.98 46.28
C ASN A 101 7.81 20.51 46.61
N GLU A 102 9.07 20.11 46.84
CA GLU A 102 9.36 18.73 47.25
C GLU A 102 10.58 18.63 48.19
N ALA A 103 10.70 19.56 49.14
CA ALA A 103 11.64 19.49 50.26
C ALA A 103 10.93 19.16 51.59
N SER A 104 9.83 18.42 51.53
CA SER A 104 9.14 17.94 52.73
C SER A 104 8.46 16.60 52.49
N THR A 105 9.20 15.56 52.09
CA THR A 105 8.99 14.12 52.43
C THR A 105 9.64 13.20 51.40
N ALA A 106 10.90 12.79 51.62
CA ALA A 106 11.37 11.43 51.30
C ALA A 106 12.85 11.27 51.64
N SER A 107 13.10 10.62 52.77
CA SER A 107 14.37 10.02 53.14
C SER A 107 14.63 8.79 52.24
N SER A 108 15.65 8.81 51.36
CA SER A 108 16.45 7.62 50.97
C SER A 108 17.64 7.99 50.06
N GLY A 109 18.86 7.85 50.58
CA GLY A 109 20.10 8.39 50.03
C GLY A 109 20.78 7.60 48.91
N ARG A 110 20.12 7.37 47.76
CA ARG A 110 20.81 6.86 46.56
C ARG A 110 20.40 7.51 45.23
N LEU A 111 19.33 8.28 45.19
CA LEU A 111 18.88 8.96 43.96
C LEU A 111 19.54 10.34 43.73
N ALA A 112 20.09 10.97 44.77
CA ALA A 112 20.75 12.28 44.69
C ALA A 112 22.14 12.25 44.03
N ALA A 113 22.74 11.06 43.85
CA ALA A 113 24.09 10.93 43.32
C ALA A 113 24.16 10.92 41.79
N LEU A 114 23.04 10.74 41.07
CA LEU A 114 23.02 10.70 39.61
C LEU A 114 22.66 12.04 38.95
N ASP A 115 22.10 12.99 39.71
CA ASP A 115 21.83 14.36 39.21
C ASP A 115 23.08 15.25 39.13
N GLY A 116 24.20 14.82 39.73
CA GLY A 116 25.45 15.58 39.75
C GLY A 116 26.32 15.45 38.49
N ILE A 117 26.07 14.48 37.60
CA ILE A 117 27.00 14.18 36.48
C ILE A 117 26.62 14.91 35.17
N LYS A 118 25.38 15.39 35.01
CA LYS A 118 24.97 16.13 33.79
C LYS A 118 25.41 17.60 33.75
N SER A 119 25.90 18.17 34.86
CA SER A 119 26.46 19.53 34.86
C SER A 119 27.94 19.60 34.44
N ALA A 120 28.61 18.46 34.22
CA ALA A 120 30.07 18.39 34.14
C ALA A 120 30.66 18.27 32.72
N LEU A 121 29.86 18.21 31.63
CA LEU A 121 30.38 17.92 30.28
C LEU A 121 30.00 18.94 29.19
N GLY A 122 29.95 20.23 29.52
CA GLY A 122 29.57 21.26 28.54
C GLY A 122 30.33 22.57 28.64
N GLY A 123 31.64 22.53 28.91
CA GLY A 123 32.48 23.72 28.90
C GLY A 123 33.83 23.43 28.26
N VAL A 124 34.13 24.10 27.14
CA VAL A 124 35.44 24.67 26.83
C VAL A 124 35.29 25.66 25.66
N GLN A 125 35.93 26.83 25.82
CA GLN A 125 36.11 27.93 24.84
C GLN A 125 35.04 29.03 24.82
N ALA A 126 34.74 29.58 26.01
CA ALA A 126 34.24 30.95 26.15
C ALA A 126 35.37 31.82 26.74
N TYR A 127 36.23 32.36 25.88
CA TYR A 127 37.24 33.34 26.27
C TYR A 127 37.54 34.27 25.10
N GLN A 128 36.62 35.19 24.78
CA GLN A 128 36.82 36.48 24.08
C GLN A 128 35.48 37.06 23.54
N ALA A 129 34.47 37.22 24.39
CA ALA A 129 33.22 37.89 23.99
C ALA A 129 32.73 38.90 25.04
N SER A 130 33.66 39.58 25.73
CA SER A 130 33.31 40.67 26.67
C SER A 130 33.93 42.02 26.31
N GLN A 131 34.35 42.24 25.06
CA GLN A 131 34.94 43.53 24.63
C GLN A 131 34.40 44.05 23.30
N LEU A 132 33.14 43.75 22.97
CA LEU A 132 32.40 44.45 21.90
C LEU A 132 31.09 45.02 22.46
N GLY A 133 31.18 45.66 23.63
CA GLY A 133 30.06 46.33 24.29
C GLY A 133 30.13 47.85 24.29
N GLU A 134 31.12 48.46 23.63
CA GLU A 134 31.29 49.92 23.62
C GLU A 134 31.79 50.41 22.25
N ALA A 135 30.88 50.49 21.29
CA ALA A 135 31.02 51.41 20.18
C ALA A 135 29.64 51.90 19.74
N GLN A 136 29.45 53.22 19.92
CA GLN A 136 28.75 54.10 18.98
C GLN A 136 27.24 53.90 18.78
N GLY A 137 26.50 54.91 19.24
CA GLY A 137 25.71 55.76 18.35
C GLY A 137 24.40 55.18 17.79
N GLU A 138 23.32 55.91 18.10
CA GLU A 138 22.05 55.95 17.37
C GLU A 138 21.09 54.76 17.58
N ASP A 139 19.92 55.08 18.19
CA ASP A 139 18.66 54.34 18.20
C ASP A 139 18.72 52.81 18.44
N GLN A 140 18.87 52.42 19.71
CA GLN A 140 18.45 51.10 20.19
C GLN A 140 16.91 50.98 20.32
N GLN A 141 16.18 51.25 19.24
CA GLN A 141 14.77 50.92 19.15
C GLN A 141 14.60 49.55 18.49
N ASN A 142 14.03 48.61 19.26
CA ASN A 142 13.49 47.30 18.85
C ASN A 142 14.47 46.12 18.72
N LEU A 143 14.92 45.57 19.86
CA LEU A 143 15.55 44.23 19.95
C LEU A 143 14.53 43.08 20.15
N PHE A 144 13.24 43.40 20.20
CA PHE A 144 12.15 42.43 20.30
C PHE A 144 11.28 42.52 19.04
N GLY A 145 11.34 41.49 18.20
CA GLY A 145 10.50 41.36 17.01
C GLY A 145 9.33 40.42 17.28
N ILE A 146 8.11 40.86 16.98
CA ILE A 146 6.92 40.00 17.02
C ILE A 146 6.67 39.53 15.59
N ASN A 147 6.98 38.27 15.30
CA ASN A 147 6.71 37.70 13.99
C ASN A 147 5.33 37.05 13.99
N LEU A 148 4.50 37.45 13.04
CA LEU A 148 3.21 36.82 12.76
C LEU A 148 3.24 36.24 11.35
N SER A 149 3.02 34.94 11.24
CA SER A 149 2.97 34.26 9.95
C SER A 149 1.68 33.45 9.80
N TYR A 150 1.16 33.43 8.57
CA TYR A 150 0.01 32.63 8.17
C TYR A 150 0.42 31.74 7.02
N GLY A 151 0.12 30.45 7.13
CA GLY A 151 0.47 29.45 6.13
C GLY A 151 -0.68 28.50 5.84
N SER A 152 -0.73 28.04 4.60
CA SER A 152 -1.59 26.94 4.17
C SER A 152 -0.75 25.87 3.48
N GLN A 153 -1.03 24.61 3.81
CA GLN A 153 -0.46 23.46 3.13
C GLN A 153 -1.57 22.47 2.82
N SER A 154 -1.44 21.83 1.65
CA SER A 154 -2.29 20.74 1.22
C SER A 154 -1.44 19.63 0.65
N SER A 155 -1.82 18.39 0.92
CA SER A 155 -1.23 17.21 0.33
C SER A 155 -2.32 16.26 -0.15
N LYS A 156 -2.04 15.56 -1.24
CA LYS A 156 -2.88 14.52 -1.80
C LYS A 156 -1.99 13.31 -2.09
N SER A 157 -2.38 12.15 -1.57
CA SER A 157 -1.78 10.86 -1.87
C SER A 157 -2.83 9.99 -2.52
N GLU A 158 -2.51 9.38 -3.66
CA GLU A 158 -3.38 8.47 -4.40
C GLU A 158 -2.62 7.17 -4.62
N GLN A 159 -3.25 6.06 -4.29
CA GLN A 159 -2.69 4.73 -4.38
C GLN A 159 -3.66 3.84 -5.12
N THR A 160 -3.30 3.38 -6.31
CA THR A 160 -4.13 2.49 -7.13
C THR A 160 -3.50 1.10 -7.15
N GLN A 161 -4.25 0.13 -6.66
CA GLN A 161 -3.92 -1.28 -6.74
C GLN A 161 -4.73 -1.94 -7.86
N THR A 162 -4.05 -2.53 -8.84
CA THR A 162 -4.69 -3.33 -9.89
C THR A 162 -4.26 -4.78 -9.76
N ASN A 163 -5.22 -5.68 -9.55
CA ASN A 163 -5.02 -7.12 -9.50
C ASN A 163 -5.69 -7.78 -10.72
N SER A 164 -4.95 -8.62 -11.44
CA SER A 164 -5.48 -9.51 -12.48
C SER A 164 -5.25 -10.94 -12.03
N GLN A 165 -6.31 -11.73 -12.00
CA GLN A 165 -6.31 -13.08 -11.48
C GLN A 165 -6.99 -14.00 -12.49
N SER A 166 -6.31 -15.07 -12.86
CA SER A 166 -6.89 -16.16 -13.62
C SER A 166 -7.90 -16.90 -12.77
N GLN A 167 -9.07 -17.16 -13.37
CA GLN A 167 -10.06 -18.11 -12.89
C GLN A 167 -9.93 -19.36 -13.76
N ASP A 168 -9.31 -20.38 -13.21
CA ASP A 168 -8.96 -21.59 -13.93
C ASP A 168 -10.21 -22.34 -14.42
N SER A 169 -10.08 -23.10 -15.51
CA SER A 169 -11.05 -24.16 -15.83
C SER A 169 -10.58 -25.49 -15.24
N THR A 170 -11.48 -26.26 -14.64
CA THR A 170 -11.13 -27.55 -14.03
C THR A 170 -11.82 -28.69 -14.75
N LEU A 171 -11.05 -29.64 -15.27
CA LEU A 171 -11.58 -30.89 -15.84
C LEU A 171 -11.19 -32.04 -14.95
N THR A 172 -12.17 -32.69 -14.33
CA THR A 172 -11.94 -33.77 -13.36
C THR A 172 -12.63 -35.05 -13.80
N ALA A 173 -11.87 -36.13 -13.92
CA ALA A 173 -12.36 -37.47 -14.20
C ALA A 173 -12.03 -38.44 -13.05
N GLY A 174 -13.03 -39.17 -12.54
CA GLY A 174 -12.81 -40.20 -11.52
C GLY A 174 -12.03 -41.43 -12.04
N SER A 175 -11.98 -41.63 -13.36
CA SER A 175 -11.15 -42.63 -14.04
C SER A 175 -10.25 -41.95 -15.06
N ASN A 176 -10.58 -41.97 -16.34
CA ASN A 176 -9.73 -41.43 -17.40
C ASN A 176 -10.27 -40.12 -17.95
N LEU A 177 -9.37 -39.18 -18.25
CA LEU A 177 -9.66 -37.97 -19.00
C LEU A 177 -9.09 -38.12 -20.41
N ASN A 178 -9.96 -38.10 -21.43
CA ASN A 178 -9.55 -38.17 -22.83
C ASN A 178 -9.95 -36.89 -23.55
N ILE A 179 -8.97 -36.17 -24.08
CA ILE A 179 -9.19 -34.97 -24.89
C ILE A 179 -8.68 -35.22 -26.29
N ARG A 180 -9.54 -35.03 -27.29
CA ARG A 180 -9.20 -35.27 -28.69
C ARG A 180 -9.56 -34.08 -29.57
N ALA A 181 -8.54 -33.46 -30.17
CA ALA A 181 -8.68 -32.53 -31.27
C ALA A 181 -8.51 -33.28 -32.60
N THR A 182 -9.53 -33.24 -33.46
CA THR A 182 -9.55 -34.05 -34.69
C THR A 182 -8.91 -33.38 -35.90
N ASP A 183 -8.68 -32.06 -35.85
CA ASP A 183 -8.18 -31.28 -36.99
C ASP A 183 -6.94 -30.47 -36.62
N THR A 184 -6.95 -29.82 -35.46
CA THR A 184 -5.88 -28.89 -35.03
C THR A 184 -5.34 -29.24 -33.64
N ASP A 185 -5.43 -28.31 -32.69
CA ASP A 185 -4.68 -28.31 -31.44
C ASP A 185 -5.56 -28.61 -30.22
N ILE A 186 -4.88 -28.99 -29.15
CA ILE A 186 -5.40 -28.91 -27.79
C ILE A 186 -4.68 -27.78 -27.09
N ASN A 187 -5.43 -26.77 -26.63
CA ASN A 187 -4.90 -25.64 -25.87
C ASN A 187 -5.41 -25.72 -24.43
N VAL A 188 -4.49 -25.77 -23.47
CA VAL A 188 -4.79 -25.73 -22.03
C VAL A 188 -4.04 -24.54 -21.44
N GLN A 189 -4.76 -23.48 -21.09
CA GLN A 189 -4.18 -22.25 -20.57
C GLN A 189 -4.70 -21.94 -19.17
N GLY A 190 -3.80 -21.84 -18.19
CA GLY A 190 -4.16 -21.52 -16.79
C GLY A 190 -5.24 -22.44 -16.23
N SER A 191 -5.28 -23.69 -16.67
CA SER A 191 -6.38 -24.60 -16.37
C SER A 191 -5.84 -25.89 -15.79
N GLN A 192 -6.67 -26.59 -15.03
CA GLN A 192 -6.32 -27.81 -14.34
C GLN A 192 -7.02 -29.02 -14.97
N LEU A 193 -6.22 -30.03 -15.30
CA LEU A 193 -6.68 -31.33 -15.78
C LEU A 193 -6.36 -32.39 -14.74
N GLN A 194 -7.36 -33.12 -14.27
CA GLN A 194 -7.22 -34.17 -13.27
C GLN A 194 -7.94 -35.45 -13.70
N ALA A 195 -7.27 -36.58 -13.57
CA ALA A 195 -7.84 -37.90 -13.77
C ALA A 195 -7.41 -38.83 -12.62
N GLY A 196 -8.29 -39.71 -12.18
CA GLY A 196 -7.97 -40.73 -11.17
C GLY A 196 -7.03 -41.82 -11.70
N LYS A 197 -6.93 -41.96 -13.02
CA LYS A 197 -6.03 -42.87 -13.72
C LYS A 197 -5.23 -42.09 -14.76
N ASP A 198 -5.63 -42.16 -16.03
CA ASP A 198 -4.85 -41.61 -17.14
C ASP A 198 -5.43 -40.31 -17.69
N ILE A 199 -4.55 -39.42 -18.14
CA ILE A 199 -4.88 -38.26 -18.97
C ILE A 199 -4.34 -38.52 -20.38
N GLY A 200 -5.25 -38.69 -21.35
CA GLY A 200 -4.93 -38.83 -22.77
C GLY A 200 -5.20 -37.52 -23.52
N LEU A 201 -4.18 -36.96 -24.14
CA LEU A 201 -4.28 -35.77 -25.02
C LEU A 201 -3.89 -36.19 -26.44
N MET A 202 -4.83 -36.12 -27.37
CA MET A 202 -4.62 -36.45 -28.78
C MET A 202 -4.97 -35.25 -29.65
N ALA A 203 -3.96 -34.50 -30.07
CA ALA A 203 -4.11 -33.44 -31.06
C ALA A 203 -3.65 -33.93 -32.44
N ASN A 204 -4.23 -33.38 -33.49
CA ASN A 204 -3.77 -33.65 -34.85
C ASN A 204 -2.53 -32.81 -35.21
N ARG A 205 -2.36 -31.65 -34.56
CA ARG A 205 -1.20 -30.79 -34.72
C ARG A 205 -0.43 -30.65 -33.40
N ASP A 206 -0.85 -29.79 -32.47
CA ASP A 206 -0.09 -29.52 -31.24
C ASP A 206 -0.89 -29.68 -29.95
N VAL A 207 -0.18 -29.99 -28.85
CA VAL A 207 -0.71 -29.91 -27.48
C VAL A 207 0.02 -28.79 -26.75
N ASN A 208 -0.70 -27.70 -26.47
CA ASN A 208 -0.19 -26.50 -25.83
C ASN A 208 -0.62 -26.45 -24.36
N LEU A 209 0.33 -26.53 -23.43
CA LEU A 209 0.10 -26.42 -21.99
C LEU A 209 0.75 -25.14 -21.47
N ILE A 210 -0.05 -24.12 -21.23
CA ILE A 210 0.39 -22.76 -20.95
C ILE A 210 -0.10 -22.37 -19.55
N SER A 211 0.76 -21.82 -18.71
CA SER A 211 0.32 -21.26 -17.42
C SER A 211 -0.43 -19.93 -17.62
N ALA A 212 -1.34 -19.61 -16.71
CA ALA A 212 -1.82 -18.24 -16.59
C ALA A 212 -0.89 -17.41 -15.69
N THR A 213 -0.90 -16.10 -15.88
CA THR A 213 -0.12 -15.16 -15.08
C THR A 213 -1.08 -14.30 -14.27
N ASN A 214 -0.88 -14.29 -12.96
CA ASN A 214 -1.58 -13.37 -12.06
C ASN A 214 -0.69 -12.16 -11.81
N THR A 215 -1.27 -10.97 -11.85
CA THR A 215 -0.53 -9.72 -11.67
C THR A 215 -1.10 -8.92 -10.53
N SER A 216 -0.22 -8.29 -9.76
CA SER A 216 -0.57 -7.36 -8.71
C SER A 216 0.30 -6.13 -8.87
N VAL A 217 -0.29 -5.02 -9.31
CA VAL A 217 0.40 -3.78 -9.62
C VAL A 217 -0.06 -2.72 -8.64
N LEU A 218 0.90 -2.04 -8.03
CA LEU A 218 0.66 -0.93 -7.11
C LEU A 218 1.28 0.35 -7.67
N ASP A 219 0.42 1.30 -8.01
CA ASP A 219 0.81 2.63 -8.47
C ASP A 219 0.51 3.67 -7.39
N GLY A 220 1.49 4.53 -7.09
CA GLY A 220 1.36 5.59 -6.09
C GLY A 220 1.68 6.97 -6.67
N LYS A 221 0.90 7.98 -6.30
CA LYS A 221 1.10 9.39 -6.67
C LYS A 221 0.96 10.27 -5.44
N ASN A 222 1.88 11.21 -5.27
CA ASN A 222 1.89 12.15 -4.15
C ASN A 222 2.03 13.57 -4.70
N GLU A 223 1.13 14.45 -4.29
CA GLU A 223 1.16 15.87 -4.62
C GLU A 223 1.11 16.69 -3.33
N SER A 224 1.88 17.76 -3.26
CA SER A 224 1.83 18.71 -2.15
C SER A 224 1.94 20.15 -2.66
N HIS A 225 1.15 21.02 -2.05
CA HIS A 225 1.10 22.45 -2.37
C HIS A 225 1.07 23.22 -1.07
N GLY A 226 1.97 24.19 -0.90
CA GLY A 226 2.01 25.00 0.30
C GLY A 226 2.59 26.39 0.04
N GLY A 227 2.16 27.34 0.88
CA GLY A 227 2.64 28.71 0.84
C GLY A 227 2.35 29.41 2.16
N SER A 228 3.24 30.31 2.56
CA SER A 228 3.09 31.12 3.77
C SER A 228 3.50 32.57 3.51
N VAL A 229 2.89 33.48 4.28
CA VAL A 229 3.19 34.91 4.28
C VAL A 229 3.33 35.33 5.74
N GLY A 230 4.35 36.13 6.04
CA GLY A 230 4.59 36.61 7.39
C GLY A 230 5.17 38.02 7.41
N VAL A 231 5.01 38.68 8.55
CA VAL A 231 5.58 39.99 8.87
C VAL A 231 6.39 39.88 10.16
N ALA A 232 7.46 40.68 10.25
CA ALA A 232 8.43 40.72 11.33
C ALA A 232 8.47 42.11 11.98
#